data_AF-A0AAI9UZB0-F1
#
_entry.id   AF-A0AAI9UZB0-F1
#
_cell.length_a   1.000
_cell.length_b   1.000
_cell.length_c   1.000
_cell.angle_alpha   90.00
_cell.angle_beta   90.00
_cell.angle_gamma   90.00
#
_symmetry.space_group_name_H-M   'P 1'
#
loop_
_entity.id
_entity.type
_entity.pdbx_description
1 polymer ?
#
loop_
_entity_poly.entity_id
_entity_poly.type
_entity_poly.pdbx_seq_one_letter_code
_entity_poly.pdbx_strand_id
1 'polypeptide(L)'
;MLCGAPQDVAVSLFLTGTKRRVHGTSVPNPLFSYKLQEDVHDLDNEGNDKSNGYTKLRGYDSVRYPYSGLVSSDFSSKTLEHNVEVNKLPPGQPTALLNGNVMRWLNLETFENWEGRFRVCRSALEGPHNSMHLAIGGFDVPNGGNFNVYPFANGDMGENDTAAFDPVFFFHHCFIDYMFWKWQDIHNKSKQLDIIPDLKGAKGLTLDTPLEPFTKEEFAPGDSRPLTSNDVTNTANLGYDYPRPEFDSILPGPDLREGPKITATGINRARIRGSFVVSTWAKGKNGEPDILLDTKSVLSRWNVESCENCQNHLDVKSHRKLYGFSDEEALDTDFYALIHTRDNPQGIDTIEGNKIQTEIGTAQ
;
A
#
# COMPACT_ATOMS: atom_id res chain seq x y z
N MET A 1 21.19 3.49 -26.30
CA MET A 1 19.96 2.84 -26.81
C MET A 1 19.66 1.69 -25.88
N LEU A 2 18.74 1.90 -24.93
CA LEU A 2 18.01 0.90 -24.12
C LEU A 2 17.02 1.71 -23.25
N CYS A 3 16.14 2.46 -23.92
CA CYS A 3 14.89 2.94 -23.32
C CYS A 3 13.80 1.96 -23.78
N GLY A 4 13.70 0.82 -23.10
CA GLY A 4 12.45 0.08 -23.11
C GLY A 4 11.62 0.61 -21.95
N ALA A 5 10.45 1.18 -22.23
CA ALA A 5 9.43 1.30 -21.19
C ALA A 5 9.23 -0.08 -20.55
N PRO A 6 8.97 -0.20 -19.23
CA PRO A 6 8.65 -1.49 -18.63
C PRO A 6 7.28 -1.93 -19.20
N GLN A 7 7.28 -2.62 -20.33
CA GLN A 7 6.05 -3.14 -20.93
C GLN A 7 5.51 -4.38 -20.21
N ASP A 8 6.25 -4.92 -19.24
CA ASP A 8 5.95 -6.23 -18.62
C ASP A 8 5.91 -6.24 -17.08
N VAL A 9 5.63 -5.12 -16.40
CA VAL A 9 5.40 -5.14 -14.93
C VAL A 9 3.92 -5.40 -14.62
N ALA A 10 3.45 -6.59 -14.97
CA ALA A 10 2.09 -7.05 -14.65
C ALA A 10 2.08 -7.89 -13.37
N VAL A 11 0.92 -8.00 -12.72
CA VAL A 11 0.69 -9.12 -11.80
C VAL A 11 0.83 -10.39 -12.63
N SER A 12 1.86 -11.17 -12.31
CA SER A 12 2.30 -12.31 -13.10
C SER A 12 1.12 -13.21 -13.51
N LEU A 13 1.20 -13.82 -14.70
CA LEU A 13 0.22 -14.83 -15.14
C LEU A 13 0.10 -15.94 -14.08
N PHE A 14 1.24 -16.28 -13.42
CA PHE A 14 1.43 -16.54 -11.98
C PHE A 14 0.19 -16.59 -11.07
N LEU A 15 -0.35 -15.41 -10.92
CA LEU A 15 -1.23 -15.02 -9.84
C LEU A 15 -2.62 -14.69 -10.41
N THR A 16 -2.76 -14.56 -11.73
CA THR A 16 -4.01 -14.12 -12.39
C THR A 16 -4.70 -15.20 -13.21
N GLY A 17 -4.03 -16.32 -13.51
CA GLY A 17 -4.68 -17.46 -14.19
C GLY A 17 -5.49 -18.32 -13.22
N THR A 18 -6.72 -18.69 -13.58
CA THR A 18 -7.64 -19.47 -12.72
C THR A 18 -7.28 -20.96 -12.61
N LYS A 19 -6.48 -21.50 -13.54
CA LYS A 19 -6.06 -22.90 -13.57
C LYS A 19 -4.55 -23.05 -13.80
N ARG A 20 -4.03 -24.21 -13.41
CA ARG A 20 -2.65 -24.66 -13.61
C ARG A 20 -2.59 -26.09 -14.09
N ARG A 21 -1.55 -26.42 -14.85
CA ARG A 21 -1.22 -27.82 -15.16
C ARG A 21 -0.19 -28.33 -14.17
N VAL A 22 -0.54 -29.38 -13.43
CA VAL A 22 0.35 -30.10 -12.51
C VAL A 22 0.36 -31.56 -12.94
N HIS A 23 1.54 -32.09 -13.27
CA HIS A 23 1.71 -33.47 -13.79
C HIS A 23 0.75 -33.81 -14.95
N GLY A 24 0.52 -32.86 -15.86
CA GLY A 24 -0.37 -33.03 -17.01
C GLY A 24 -1.86 -32.74 -16.74
N THR A 25 -2.29 -32.70 -15.48
CA THR A 25 -3.69 -32.47 -15.09
C THR A 25 -3.97 -31.00 -14.82
N SER A 26 -5.13 -30.51 -15.30
CA SER A 26 -5.59 -29.14 -15.06
C SER A 26 -6.27 -29.05 -13.69
N VAL A 27 -5.73 -28.24 -12.79
CA VAL A 27 -6.22 -28.01 -11.42
C VAL A 27 -6.52 -26.53 -11.19
N PRO A 28 -7.39 -26.16 -10.23
CA PRO A 28 -7.53 -24.76 -9.81
C PRO A 28 -6.19 -24.18 -9.37
N ASN A 29 -5.91 -22.92 -9.72
CA ASN A 29 -4.69 -22.26 -9.31
C ASN A 29 -4.81 -21.80 -7.84
N PRO A 30 -4.07 -22.36 -6.87
CA PRO A 30 -4.16 -21.95 -5.47
C PRO A 30 -3.61 -20.53 -5.24
N LEU A 31 -2.92 -19.94 -6.23
CA LEU A 31 -2.36 -18.59 -6.15
C LEU A 31 -3.31 -17.51 -6.72
N PHE A 32 -4.41 -17.93 -7.34
CA PHE A 32 -5.38 -17.01 -7.92
C PHE A 32 -6.24 -16.33 -6.85
N SER A 33 -6.79 -17.13 -5.95
CA SER A 33 -7.57 -16.72 -4.79
C SER A 33 -7.50 -17.79 -3.72
N TYR A 34 -7.86 -17.44 -2.49
CA TYR A 34 -8.07 -18.40 -1.40
C TYR A 34 -9.55 -18.49 -1.08
N LYS A 35 -10.06 -19.73 -0.96
CA LYS A 35 -11.41 -20.00 -0.49
C LYS A 35 -11.39 -20.28 1.01
N LEU A 36 -12.09 -19.46 1.79
CA LEU A 36 -12.20 -19.66 3.24
C LEU A 36 -12.82 -21.03 3.55
N GLN A 37 -12.17 -21.75 4.46
CA GLN A 37 -12.62 -23.08 4.90
C GLN A 37 -13.59 -23.01 6.08
N GLU A 38 -13.55 -21.92 6.84
CA GLU A 38 -14.38 -21.63 8.01
C GLU A 38 -14.85 -20.17 7.95
N ASP A 39 -15.83 -19.83 8.78
CA ASP A 39 -16.27 -18.45 8.94
C ASP A 39 -15.22 -17.62 9.68
N VAL A 40 -15.03 -16.38 9.21
CA VAL A 40 -14.35 -15.30 9.95
C VAL A 40 -15.45 -14.36 10.39
N HIS A 41 -15.81 -14.41 11.66
CA HIS A 41 -16.85 -13.57 12.26
C HIS A 41 -16.22 -12.39 12.99
N ASP A 42 -16.64 -11.17 12.66
CA ASP A 42 -16.32 -9.99 13.47
C ASP A 42 -17.61 -9.34 13.96
N LEU A 43 -18.09 -9.87 15.10
CA LEU A 43 -19.39 -9.55 15.65
C LEU A 43 -19.30 -8.52 16.78
N ASP A 44 -20.34 -7.70 16.92
CA ASP A 44 -20.58 -6.86 18.09
C ASP A 44 -20.98 -7.70 19.32
N ASN A 45 -21.25 -7.04 20.45
CA ASN A 45 -21.61 -7.73 21.69
C ASN A 45 -23.00 -8.38 21.61
N GLU A 46 -23.81 -7.96 20.64
CA GLU A 46 -25.15 -8.43 20.35
C GLU A 46 -25.15 -9.60 19.35
N GLY A 47 -23.99 -9.96 18.79
CA GLY A 47 -23.83 -11.06 17.84
C GLY A 47 -24.14 -10.69 16.39
N ASN A 48 -24.26 -9.40 16.06
CA ASN A 48 -24.41 -8.92 14.69
C ASN A 48 -23.05 -8.57 14.09
N ASP A 49 -22.95 -8.60 12.76
CA ASP A 49 -21.76 -8.12 12.06
C ASP A 49 -21.45 -6.66 12.44
N LYS A 50 -20.20 -6.40 12.82
CA LYS A 50 -19.74 -5.01 12.92
C LYS A 50 -19.82 -4.35 11.55
N SER A 51 -20.13 -3.05 11.53
CA SER A 51 -20.18 -2.23 10.31
C SER A 51 -18.79 -1.90 9.73
N ASN A 52 -17.84 -2.82 9.85
CA ASN A 52 -16.47 -2.70 9.34
C ASN A 52 -16.21 -3.59 8.11
N GLY A 53 -17.10 -4.54 7.80
CA GLY A 53 -16.97 -5.36 6.59
C GLY A 53 -16.00 -6.55 6.72
N TYR A 54 -15.57 -6.90 7.94
CA TYR A 54 -14.62 -7.99 8.16
C TYR A 54 -15.24 -9.38 8.26
N THR A 55 -16.53 -9.49 8.55
CA THR A 55 -17.20 -10.79 8.52
C THR A 55 -17.14 -11.38 7.11
N LYS A 56 -16.58 -12.58 7.00
CA LYS A 56 -16.49 -13.38 5.77
C LYS A 56 -16.86 -14.82 6.07
N LEU A 57 -17.93 -15.29 5.46
CA LEU A 57 -18.43 -16.64 5.69
C LEU A 57 -17.61 -17.69 4.91
N ARG A 58 -17.64 -18.91 5.41
CA ARG A 58 -17.10 -20.11 4.77
C ARG A 58 -17.52 -20.17 3.30
N GLY A 59 -16.54 -20.45 2.44
CA GLY A 59 -16.73 -20.53 1.00
C GLY A 59 -16.52 -19.21 0.25
N TYR A 60 -16.36 -18.07 0.94
CA TYR A 60 -15.87 -16.82 0.36
C TYR A 60 -14.51 -17.03 -0.34
N ASP A 61 -14.37 -16.52 -1.57
CA ASP A 61 -13.09 -16.44 -2.27
C ASP A 61 -12.50 -15.05 -2.09
N SER A 62 -11.21 -14.95 -1.75
CA SER A 62 -10.49 -13.68 -1.77
C SER A 62 -10.54 -13.05 -3.16
N VAL A 63 -10.71 -11.74 -3.24
CA VAL A 63 -10.84 -11.01 -4.50
C VAL A 63 -9.90 -9.81 -4.56
N ARG A 64 -9.54 -9.44 -5.79
CA ARG A 64 -8.68 -8.30 -6.13
C ARG A 64 -9.48 -7.32 -6.98
N TYR A 65 -8.94 -6.11 -7.18
CA TYR A 65 -9.50 -5.17 -8.15
C TYR A 65 -9.77 -5.86 -9.51
N PRO A 66 -10.94 -5.64 -10.14
CA PRO A 66 -12.01 -4.69 -9.80
C PRO A 66 -13.16 -5.25 -8.94
N TYR A 67 -13.04 -6.43 -8.36
CA TYR A 67 -14.12 -7.04 -7.55
C TYR A 67 -14.23 -6.42 -6.14
N SER A 68 -15.39 -6.62 -5.51
CA SER A 68 -15.64 -6.27 -4.09
C SER A 68 -15.71 -7.53 -3.22
N GLY A 69 -15.02 -7.48 -2.08
CA GLY A 69 -14.96 -8.52 -1.06
C GLY A 69 -15.64 -8.16 0.26
N LEU A 70 -16.37 -7.04 0.33
CA LEU A 70 -17.14 -6.68 1.54
C LEU A 70 -18.45 -7.44 1.57
N VAL A 71 -18.49 -8.54 2.31
CA VAL A 71 -19.60 -9.50 2.28
C VAL A 71 -20.35 -9.61 3.61
N SER A 72 -20.01 -8.79 4.61
CA SER A 72 -20.81 -8.67 5.83
C SER A 72 -22.22 -8.14 5.52
N SER A 73 -23.14 -8.27 6.48
CA SER A 73 -24.56 -7.92 6.33
C SER A 73 -24.80 -6.60 5.59
N ASP A 74 -24.09 -5.54 5.98
CA ASP A 74 -24.27 -4.17 5.49
C ASP A 74 -23.82 -3.97 4.04
N PHE A 75 -22.93 -4.83 3.52
CA PHE A 75 -22.32 -4.67 2.20
C PHE A 75 -22.68 -5.79 1.22
N SER A 76 -23.18 -6.93 1.71
CA SER A 76 -23.46 -8.14 0.94
C SER A 76 -24.26 -7.89 -0.34
N SER A 77 -25.39 -7.19 -0.25
CA SER A 77 -26.24 -6.87 -1.42
C SER A 77 -25.51 -6.00 -2.45
N LYS A 78 -24.83 -4.94 -2.01
CA LYS A 78 -24.09 -4.03 -2.90
C LYS A 78 -22.90 -4.73 -3.55
N THR A 79 -22.21 -5.61 -2.82
CA THR A 79 -21.12 -6.43 -3.35
C THR A 79 -21.63 -7.42 -4.39
N LEU A 80 -22.79 -8.04 -4.17
CA LEU A 80 -23.41 -8.94 -5.15
C LEU A 80 -23.73 -8.20 -6.46
N GLU A 81 -24.39 -7.05 -6.37
CA GLU A 81 -24.71 -6.21 -7.54
C GLU A 81 -23.45 -5.78 -8.30
N HIS A 82 -22.44 -5.28 -7.57
CA HIS A 82 -21.15 -4.89 -8.15
C HIS A 82 -20.47 -6.05 -8.88
N ASN A 83 -20.33 -7.21 -8.22
CA ASN A 83 -19.64 -8.35 -8.79
C ASN A 83 -20.42 -8.96 -9.98
N VAL A 84 -21.75 -8.83 -10.02
CA VAL A 84 -22.55 -9.19 -11.21
C VAL A 84 -22.17 -8.31 -12.41
N GLU A 85 -22.01 -7.00 -12.22
CA GLU A 85 -21.56 -6.11 -13.31
C GLU A 85 -20.13 -6.43 -13.76
N VAL A 86 -19.21 -6.69 -12.82
CA VAL A 86 -17.84 -7.11 -13.16
C VAL A 86 -17.84 -8.42 -13.95
N ASN A 87 -18.70 -9.37 -13.62
CA ASN A 87 -18.80 -10.66 -14.32
C ASN A 87 -19.37 -10.56 -15.74
N LYS A 88 -20.00 -9.44 -16.12
CA LYS A 88 -20.42 -9.19 -17.51
C LYS A 88 -19.26 -8.79 -18.41
N LEU A 89 -18.10 -8.44 -17.84
CA LEU A 89 -16.93 -8.08 -18.61
C LEU A 89 -16.40 -9.26 -19.43
N PRO A 90 -15.92 -9.03 -20.66
CA PRO A 90 -15.17 -10.00 -21.44
C PRO A 90 -14.12 -10.80 -20.64
N PRO A 91 -13.96 -12.10 -20.93
CA PRO A 91 -12.94 -12.92 -20.28
C PRO A 91 -11.54 -12.28 -20.37
N GLY A 92 -10.86 -12.21 -19.22
CA GLY A 92 -9.54 -11.59 -19.10
C GLY A 92 -9.54 -10.06 -18.89
N GLN A 93 -10.66 -9.38 -19.11
CA GLN A 93 -10.75 -7.94 -18.88
C GLN A 93 -10.61 -7.54 -17.39
N PRO A 94 -11.15 -8.27 -16.40
CA PRO A 94 -10.86 -7.99 -14.99
C PRO A 94 -9.36 -8.03 -14.66
N THR A 95 -8.63 -8.99 -15.24
CA THR A 95 -7.17 -9.09 -15.10
C THR A 95 -6.45 -7.92 -15.77
N ALA A 96 -6.90 -7.49 -16.95
CA ALA A 96 -6.34 -6.32 -17.63
C ALA A 96 -6.57 -5.04 -16.82
N LEU A 97 -7.73 -4.90 -16.17
CA LEU A 97 -8.04 -3.78 -15.27
C LEU A 97 -7.11 -3.77 -14.05
N LEU A 98 -6.89 -4.93 -13.41
CA LEU A 98 -5.92 -5.09 -12.31
C LEU A 98 -4.51 -4.67 -12.73
N ASN A 99 -3.99 -5.25 -13.81
CA ASN A 99 -2.64 -4.94 -14.28
C ASN A 99 -2.50 -3.47 -14.69
N GLY A 100 -3.53 -2.92 -15.34
CA GLY A 100 -3.57 -1.50 -15.68
C GLY A 100 -3.51 -0.61 -14.44
N ASN A 101 -4.21 -0.98 -13.35
CA ASN A 101 -4.16 -0.22 -12.10
C ASN A 101 -2.79 -0.31 -11.44
N VAL A 102 -2.23 -1.51 -11.31
CA VAL A 102 -0.87 -1.71 -10.76
C VAL A 102 0.16 -0.91 -11.55
N MET A 103 0.09 -0.93 -12.88
CA MET A 103 0.98 -0.14 -13.73
C MET A 103 0.84 1.36 -13.54
N ARG A 104 -0.37 1.88 -13.34
CA ARG A 104 -0.56 3.31 -13.02
C ARG A 104 0.12 3.67 -11.70
N TRP A 105 -0.06 2.84 -10.68
CA TRP A 105 0.57 3.04 -9.37
C TRP A 105 2.10 2.97 -9.42
N LEU A 106 2.67 2.08 -10.24
CA LEU A 106 4.12 2.00 -10.43
C LEU A 106 4.70 3.21 -11.19
N ASN A 107 3.93 3.78 -12.11
CA ASN A 107 4.35 4.96 -12.89
C ASN A 107 3.99 6.29 -12.21
N LEU A 108 3.22 6.29 -11.12
CA LEU A 108 2.90 7.50 -10.36
C LEU A 108 4.12 8.16 -9.75
N GLU A 109 5.13 7.39 -9.36
CA GLU A 109 6.33 7.92 -8.72
C GLU A 109 7.30 8.61 -9.71
N THR A 110 7.01 8.54 -11.01
CA THR A 110 7.74 9.24 -12.07
C THR A 110 6.98 10.49 -12.49
N PHE A 111 7.19 11.61 -11.81
CA PHE A 111 6.77 12.92 -12.32
C PHE A 111 7.93 13.57 -13.08
N GLU A 112 7.61 14.05 -14.28
CA GLU A 112 8.50 14.79 -15.17
C GLU A 112 8.44 16.28 -14.77
N ASN A 113 9.57 16.88 -14.40
CA ASN A 113 9.66 18.33 -14.37
C ASN A 113 9.88 18.86 -15.81
N TRP A 114 9.86 20.18 -15.98
CA TRP A 114 10.08 20.85 -17.27
C TRP A 114 11.45 20.55 -17.94
N GLU A 115 12.36 19.84 -17.26
CA GLU A 115 13.67 19.41 -17.76
C GLU A 115 13.79 17.89 -17.99
N GLY A 116 12.71 17.11 -17.86
CA GLY A 116 12.74 15.67 -18.15
C GLY A 116 13.48 14.81 -17.11
N ARG A 117 13.60 15.26 -15.85
CA ARG A 117 14.36 14.53 -14.81
C ARG A 117 13.48 13.99 -13.69
N PHE A 118 13.62 12.68 -13.49
CA PHE A 118 13.00 11.84 -12.47
C PHE A 118 13.61 12.06 -11.07
N ARG A 119 12.85 11.85 -9.97
CA ARG A 119 13.18 10.90 -8.87
C ARG A 119 12.38 11.10 -7.56
N VAL A 120 12.24 9.98 -6.86
CA VAL A 120 11.67 9.80 -5.51
C VAL A 120 12.68 10.22 -4.43
N CYS A 121 12.20 11.01 -3.47
CA CYS A 121 12.92 11.35 -2.23
C CYS A 121 12.96 10.15 -1.28
N ARG A 122 13.98 10.07 -0.42
CA ARG A 122 14.08 9.08 0.68
C ARG A 122 12.70 8.73 1.24
N SER A 123 12.26 7.50 1.03
CA SER A 123 10.97 6.99 1.47
C SER A 123 11.18 5.77 2.35
N ALA A 124 10.34 5.62 3.37
CA ALA A 124 10.30 4.38 4.15
C ALA A 124 9.79 3.26 3.24
N LEU A 125 10.32 2.04 3.40
CA LEU A 125 9.92 0.87 2.60
C LEU A 125 8.41 0.59 2.67
N GLU A 126 7.78 0.93 3.80
CA GLU A 126 6.33 0.81 4.03
C GLU A 126 5.49 1.69 3.07
N GLY A 127 6.03 2.81 2.59
CA GLY A 127 5.33 3.71 1.65
C GLY A 127 4.91 3.02 0.35
N PRO A 128 5.87 2.56 -0.49
CA PRO A 128 5.56 1.84 -1.72
C PRO A 128 4.87 0.48 -1.47
N HIS A 129 5.13 -0.18 -0.32
CA HIS A 129 4.36 -1.35 0.13
C HIS A 129 2.86 -1.02 0.23
N ASN A 130 2.50 0.07 0.93
CA ASN A 130 1.11 0.48 1.08
C ASN A 130 0.46 0.80 -0.27
N SER A 131 1.19 1.48 -1.17
CA SER A 131 0.69 1.77 -2.52
C SER A 131 0.33 0.50 -3.31
N MET A 132 1.12 -0.57 -3.18
CA MET A 132 0.82 -1.83 -3.86
C MET A 132 -0.39 -2.55 -3.26
N HIS A 133 -0.53 -2.54 -1.93
CA HIS A 133 -1.72 -3.03 -1.25
C HIS A 133 -2.99 -2.31 -1.76
N LEU A 134 -2.95 -0.98 -1.81
CA LEU A 134 -4.07 -0.16 -2.28
C LEU A 134 -4.36 -0.40 -3.77
N ALA A 135 -3.34 -0.49 -4.62
CA ALA A 135 -3.49 -0.78 -6.05
C ALA A 135 -4.19 -2.13 -6.31
N ILE A 136 -3.74 -3.20 -5.66
CA ILE A 136 -4.32 -4.55 -5.80
C ILE A 136 -5.71 -4.60 -5.14
N GLY A 137 -5.88 -3.88 -4.03
CA GLY A 137 -7.09 -3.80 -3.21
C GLY A 137 -8.19 -2.90 -3.73
N GLY A 138 -7.96 -2.19 -4.83
CA GLY A 138 -8.98 -1.47 -5.58
C GLY A 138 -9.03 0.05 -5.41
N PHE A 139 -7.94 0.67 -4.94
CA PHE A 139 -7.78 2.12 -5.03
C PHE A 139 -7.21 2.50 -6.40
N ASP A 140 -7.82 3.52 -7.01
CA ASP A 140 -7.27 4.14 -8.20
C ASP A 140 -6.30 5.27 -7.84
N VAL A 141 -5.47 5.58 -8.83
CA VAL A 141 -4.57 6.72 -8.83
C VAL A 141 -5.37 8.02 -8.95
N PRO A 142 -5.23 8.98 -8.01
CA PRO A 142 -5.76 10.33 -8.17
C PRO A 142 -5.32 10.96 -9.49
N ASN A 143 -6.20 11.66 -10.19
CA ASN A 143 -5.95 12.30 -11.49
C ASN A 143 -5.60 11.37 -12.67
N GLY A 144 -5.75 10.05 -12.58
CA GLY A 144 -5.31 9.11 -13.61
C GLY A 144 -6.01 9.21 -14.99
N GLY A 145 -6.90 10.18 -15.19
CA GLY A 145 -7.47 10.56 -16.50
C GLY A 145 -8.26 9.47 -17.24
N ASN A 146 -8.63 8.36 -16.59
CA ASN A 146 -9.24 7.22 -17.26
C ASN A 146 -10.50 6.71 -16.56
N PHE A 147 -11.61 6.70 -17.30
CA PHE A 147 -12.99 6.42 -16.87
C PHE A 147 -13.30 4.95 -16.54
N ASN A 148 -12.28 4.12 -16.34
CA ASN A 148 -12.44 2.71 -15.95
C ASN A 148 -12.24 2.52 -14.44
N VAL A 149 -12.56 3.54 -13.65
CA VAL A 149 -12.78 3.40 -12.22
C VAL A 149 -13.96 2.45 -12.07
N TYR A 150 -13.73 1.29 -11.46
CA TYR A 150 -14.81 0.43 -11.01
C TYR A 150 -15.15 0.85 -9.58
N PRO A 151 -16.10 1.78 -9.37
CA PRO A 151 -16.43 2.27 -8.05
C PRO A 151 -16.86 1.09 -7.18
N PHE A 152 -16.58 1.15 -5.88
CA PHE A 152 -16.88 0.07 -4.94
C PHE A 152 -16.06 -1.23 -5.15
N ALA A 153 -14.90 -1.17 -5.81
CA ALA A 153 -13.93 -2.25 -5.81
C ALA A 153 -13.20 -2.36 -4.44
N ASN A 154 -13.62 -3.33 -3.63
CA ASN A 154 -13.10 -3.54 -2.29
C ASN A 154 -12.40 -4.89 -2.14
N GLY A 155 -11.27 -5.05 -2.84
CA GLY A 155 -10.46 -6.26 -2.78
C GLY A 155 -9.77 -6.43 -1.43
N ASP A 156 -9.49 -7.68 -1.05
CA ASP A 156 -8.96 -8.03 0.27
C ASP A 156 -7.60 -7.42 0.58
N MET A 157 -6.74 -7.27 -0.44
CA MET A 157 -5.41 -6.64 -0.30
C MET A 157 -5.44 -5.18 0.13
N GLY A 158 -6.59 -4.52 0.01
CA GLY A 158 -6.72 -3.08 0.26
C GLY A 158 -6.90 -2.72 1.73
N GLU A 159 -6.94 -3.69 2.65
CA GLU A 159 -7.10 -3.46 4.08
C GLU A 159 -6.29 -4.50 4.88
N ASN A 160 -5.72 -4.10 6.02
CA ASN A 160 -4.81 -4.98 6.78
C ASN A 160 -5.46 -6.29 7.26
N ASP A 161 -6.72 -6.25 7.69
CA ASP A 161 -7.38 -7.36 8.39
C ASP A 161 -7.59 -8.60 7.53
N THR A 162 -7.72 -8.42 6.21
CA THR A 162 -8.07 -9.51 5.29
C THR A 162 -7.06 -9.70 4.17
N ALA A 163 -6.09 -8.79 4.00
CA ALA A 163 -5.10 -8.88 2.94
C ALA A 163 -4.34 -10.21 2.92
N ALA A 164 -3.99 -10.73 4.10
CA ALA A 164 -3.24 -11.99 4.24
C ALA A 164 -4.00 -13.24 3.76
N PHE A 165 -5.33 -13.18 3.59
CA PHE A 165 -6.08 -14.27 2.99
C PHE A 165 -5.82 -14.39 1.49
N ASP A 166 -5.43 -13.31 0.80
CA ASP A 166 -5.10 -13.37 -0.61
C ASP A 166 -3.67 -13.91 -0.82
N PRO A 167 -3.46 -14.99 -1.59
CA PRO A 167 -2.12 -15.53 -1.84
C PRO A 167 -1.09 -14.51 -2.38
N VAL A 168 -1.52 -13.46 -3.09
CA VAL A 168 -0.60 -12.42 -3.59
C VAL A 168 0.10 -11.66 -2.47
N PHE A 169 -0.49 -11.62 -1.27
CA PHE A 169 0.08 -11.03 -0.07
C PHE A 169 1.51 -11.52 0.16
N PHE A 170 1.72 -12.84 0.16
CA PHE A 170 3.02 -13.44 0.46
C PHE A 170 4.05 -13.19 -0.65
N PHE A 171 3.61 -13.09 -1.91
CA PHE A 171 4.51 -12.72 -3.02
C PHE A 171 4.93 -11.25 -2.93
N HIS A 172 3.99 -10.37 -2.58
CA HIS A 172 4.29 -8.98 -2.34
C HIS A 172 5.25 -8.81 -1.16
N HIS A 173 4.97 -9.44 -0.02
CA HIS A 173 5.82 -9.36 1.17
C HIS A 173 7.18 -10.02 1.00
N CYS A 174 7.30 -11.08 0.19
CA CYS A 174 8.59 -11.63 -0.22
C CYS A 174 9.42 -10.64 -1.05
N PHE A 175 8.78 -9.85 -1.92
CA PHE A 175 9.47 -8.77 -2.63
C PHE A 175 9.85 -7.61 -1.71
N ILE A 176 9.03 -7.30 -0.70
CA ILE A 176 9.37 -6.31 0.33
C ILE A 176 10.56 -6.77 1.18
N ASP A 177 10.60 -8.05 1.59
CA ASP A 177 11.76 -8.63 2.28
C ASP A 177 13.02 -8.57 1.42
N TYR A 178 12.92 -8.88 0.11
CA TYR A 178 14.02 -8.69 -0.83
C TYR A 178 14.51 -7.23 -0.90
N MET A 179 13.60 -6.25 -0.92
CA MET A 179 13.97 -4.83 -0.92
C MET A 179 14.64 -4.41 0.40
N PHE A 180 14.17 -4.96 1.53
CA PHE A 180 14.80 -4.74 2.83
C PHE A 180 16.20 -5.36 2.89
N TRP A 181 16.34 -6.63 2.50
CA TRP A 181 17.61 -7.33 2.38
C TRP A 181 18.59 -6.57 1.48
N LYS A 182 18.14 -6.08 0.33
CA LYS A 182 18.97 -5.29 -0.60
C LYS A 182 19.43 -3.98 0.05
N TRP A 183 18.54 -3.30 0.77
CA TRP A 183 18.92 -2.12 1.54
C TRP A 183 19.97 -2.47 2.60
N GLN A 184 19.84 -3.60 3.29
CA GLN A 184 20.81 -4.07 4.28
C GLN A 184 22.17 -4.38 3.64
N ASP A 185 22.21 -5.04 2.47
CA ASP A 185 23.45 -5.36 1.75
C ASP A 185 24.19 -4.07 1.34
N ILE A 186 23.48 -3.12 0.71
CA ILE A 186 24.06 -1.84 0.26
C ILE A 186 24.58 -0.98 1.43
N HIS A 187 23.95 -1.05 2.61
CA HIS A 187 24.32 -0.24 3.77
C HIS A 187 25.15 -0.99 4.82
N ASN A 188 25.57 -2.23 4.54
CA ASN A 188 26.28 -3.09 5.49
C ASN A 188 25.51 -3.30 6.81
N LYS A 189 24.19 -3.47 6.72
CA LYS A 189 23.25 -3.67 7.85
C LYS A 189 22.64 -5.08 7.90
N SER A 190 23.24 -6.05 7.22
CA SER A 190 22.77 -7.45 7.18
C SER A 190 23.00 -8.23 8.47
N LYS A 191 23.89 -7.75 9.36
CA LYS A 191 24.21 -8.41 10.64
C LYS A 191 23.70 -7.68 11.87
N GLN A 192 23.45 -6.38 11.73
CA GLN A 192 23.05 -5.51 12.83
C GLN A 192 22.21 -4.37 12.29
N LEU A 193 21.07 -4.17 12.93
CA LEU A 193 20.22 -3.00 12.79
C LEU A 193 20.36 -2.14 14.04
N ASP A 194 19.98 -0.88 13.92
CA ASP A 194 19.94 0.05 15.05
C ASP A 194 18.57 0.74 15.04
N ILE A 195 17.98 0.90 16.22
CA ILE A 195 16.75 1.68 16.41
C ILE A 195 17.13 2.94 17.18
N ILE A 196 16.77 4.10 16.63
CA ILE A 196 16.94 5.38 17.34
C ILE A 196 15.92 5.42 18.48
N PRO A 197 16.35 5.45 19.75
CA PRO A 197 15.43 5.50 20.89
C PRO A 197 14.50 6.71 20.80
N ASP A 198 13.25 6.52 21.21
CA ASP A 198 12.23 7.57 21.29
C ASP A 198 11.85 8.26 19.98
N LEU A 199 12.33 7.77 18.82
CA LEU A 199 11.85 8.23 17.52
C LEU A 199 10.35 7.91 17.39
N LYS A 200 9.56 8.86 16.86
CA LYS A 200 8.12 8.65 16.59
C LYS A 200 7.96 7.44 15.66
N GLY A 201 7.29 6.39 16.14
CA GLY A 201 7.15 5.09 15.46
C GLY A 201 7.99 3.94 16.07
N ALA A 202 9.01 4.25 16.88
CA ALA A 202 9.83 3.27 17.60
C ALA A 202 9.71 3.38 19.13
N LYS A 203 8.86 4.29 19.63
CA LYS A 203 8.69 4.53 21.07
C LYS A 203 8.22 3.26 21.77
N GLY A 204 9.04 2.75 22.70
CA GLY A 204 8.75 1.52 23.46
C GLY A 204 9.03 0.22 22.71
N LEU A 205 9.59 0.29 21.50
CA LEU A 205 9.99 -0.87 20.70
C LEU A 205 11.52 -0.95 20.60
N THR A 206 12.04 -2.17 20.64
CA THR A 206 13.47 -2.48 20.51
C THR A 206 13.65 -3.70 19.59
N LEU A 207 14.89 -4.02 19.23
CA LEU A 207 15.17 -5.23 18.45
C LEU A 207 14.88 -6.53 19.21
N ASP A 208 14.70 -6.44 20.53
CA ASP A 208 14.31 -7.55 21.42
C ASP A 208 12.80 -7.60 21.68
N THR A 209 12.02 -6.67 21.11
CA THR A 209 10.56 -6.74 21.22
C THR A 209 10.06 -8.02 20.53
N PRO A 210 9.22 -8.84 21.21
CA PRO A 210 8.64 -10.04 20.62
C PRO A 210 7.89 -9.77 19.32
N LEU A 211 8.22 -10.53 18.27
CA LEU A 211 7.49 -10.56 17.00
C LEU A 211 6.35 -11.58 17.11
N GLU A 212 5.41 -11.32 18.00
CA GLU A 212 4.26 -12.22 18.23
C GLU A 212 3.47 -12.47 16.94
N PRO A 213 2.95 -13.69 16.71
CA PRO A 213 3.03 -14.87 17.58
C PRO A 213 4.19 -15.83 17.21
N PHE A 214 5.22 -15.35 16.51
CA PHE A 214 6.28 -16.20 15.99
C PHE A 214 7.23 -16.64 17.11
N THR A 215 7.56 -17.93 17.13
CA THR A 215 8.49 -18.51 18.12
C THR A 215 9.68 -19.17 17.44
N LYS A 216 10.79 -19.26 18.18
CA LYS A 216 12.00 -19.97 17.80
C LYS A 216 12.19 -21.13 18.75
N GLU A 217 12.33 -22.33 18.21
CA GLU A 217 12.73 -23.51 18.96
C GLU A 217 14.21 -23.38 19.36
N GLU A 218 14.49 -23.59 20.65
CA GLU A 218 15.84 -23.59 21.18
C GLU A 218 16.45 -25.00 21.12
N PHE A 219 17.77 -25.09 21.35
CA PHE A 219 18.52 -26.35 21.22
C PHE A 219 18.02 -27.49 22.13
N ALA A 220 17.33 -27.17 23.22
CA ALA A 220 16.70 -28.16 24.09
C ALA A 220 15.27 -28.47 23.57
N PRO A 221 14.93 -29.76 23.29
CA PRO A 221 13.60 -30.12 22.84
C PRO A 221 12.51 -29.66 23.82
N GLY A 222 11.59 -28.82 23.36
CA GLY A 222 10.46 -28.32 24.14
C GLY A 222 10.64 -26.92 24.77
N ASP A 223 11.84 -26.32 24.68
CA ASP A 223 12.02 -24.90 24.99
C ASP A 223 11.81 -24.08 23.71
N SER A 224 10.86 -23.15 23.75
CA SER A 224 10.67 -22.14 22.72
C SER A 224 10.65 -20.75 23.35
N ARG A 225 11.10 -19.77 22.59
CA ARG A 225 10.97 -18.35 22.95
C ARG A 225 10.37 -17.55 21.81
N PRO A 226 9.82 -16.36 22.08
CA PRO A 226 9.40 -15.46 21.01
C PRO A 226 10.56 -15.13 20.08
N LEU A 227 10.25 -15.07 18.78
CA LEU A 227 11.16 -14.58 17.75
C LEU A 227 11.32 -13.07 17.91
N THR A 228 12.51 -12.56 17.65
CA THR A 228 12.83 -11.12 17.74
C THR A 228 13.43 -10.61 16.44
N SER A 229 13.52 -9.29 16.25
CA SER A 229 14.21 -8.73 15.06
C SER A 229 15.68 -9.16 14.97
N ASN A 230 16.34 -9.38 16.11
CA ASN A 230 17.71 -9.88 16.17
C ASN A 230 17.86 -11.29 15.57
N ASP A 231 16.82 -12.13 15.63
CA ASP A 231 16.86 -13.49 15.06
C ASP A 231 16.79 -13.51 13.53
N VAL A 232 16.09 -12.53 12.96
CA VAL A 232 15.71 -12.49 11.53
C VAL A 232 16.46 -11.41 10.73
N THR A 233 17.29 -10.59 11.39
CA THR A 233 18.06 -9.52 10.72
C THR A 233 18.95 -10.06 9.59
N ASN A 234 19.49 -11.27 9.75
CA ASN A 234 20.29 -11.92 8.72
C ASN A 234 19.49 -13.10 8.14
N THR A 235 19.02 -12.97 6.90
CA THR A 235 18.25 -14.02 6.19
C THR A 235 19.01 -15.35 6.11
N ALA A 236 20.34 -15.32 6.08
CA ALA A 236 21.15 -16.54 6.09
C ALA A 236 20.95 -17.38 7.37
N ASN A 237 20.59 -16.76 8.49
CA ASN A 237 20.24 -17.48 9.73
C ASN A 237 18.93 -18.26 9.60
N LEU A 238 18.09 -17.90 8.63
CA LEU A 238 16.82 -18.54 8.31
C LEU A 238 16.94 -19.57 7.17
N GLY A 239 18.15 -19.75 6.64
CA GLY A 239 18.43 -20.75 5.60
C GLY A 239 18.06 -20.34 4.18
N TYR A 240 17.82 -19.04 3.92
CA TYR A 240 17.61 -18.52 2.58
C TYR A 240 18.42 -17.24 2.32
N ASP A 241 18.60 -16.91 1.03
CA ASP A 241 19.26 -15.69 0.59
C ASP A 241 18.66 -15.22 -0.75
N TYR A 242 18.94 -13.98 -1.13
CA TYR A 242 18.47 -13.40 -2.39
C TYR A 242 19.60 -13.28 -3.41
N PRO A 243 19.30 -13.42 -4.72
CA PRO A 243 20.27 -13.14 -5.76
C PRO A 243 20.62 -11.64 -5.76
N ARG A 244 21.91 -11.33 -5.81
CA ARG A 244 22.36 -9.95 -6.03
C ARG A 244 21.98 -9.53 -7.46
N PRO A 245 21.42 -8.32 -7.66
CA PRO A 245 21.11 -7.86 -9.01
C PRO A 245 22.40 -7.74 -9.83
N GLU A 246 22.35 -8.11 -11.10
CA GLU A 246 23.51 -8.01 -12.02
C GLU A 246 23.93 -6.55 -12.29
N PHE A 247 23.08 -5.57 -11.93
CA PHE A 247 23.34 -4.14 -12.07
C PHE A 247 23.37 -3.43 -10.71
N ASP A 248 24.59 -3.11 -10.27
CA ASP A 248 24.91 -2.33 -9.06
C ASP A 248 25.18 -0.85 -9.36
N SER A 249 24.54 -0.29 -10.38
CA SER A 249 24.60 1.16 -10.55
C SER A 249 23.67 1.80 -9.53
N ILE A 250 24.22 2.20 -8.38
CA ILE A 250 23.68 3.35 -7.64
C ILE A 250 23.80 4.53 -8.61
N LEU A 251 22.75 4.75 -9.41
CA LEU A 251 22.73 5.89 -10.30
C LEU A 251 22.84 7.13 -9.40
N PRO A 252 23.85 8.00 -9.61
CA PRO A 252 23.94 9.24 -8.83
C PRO A 252 22.58 9.92 -8.88
N GLY A 253 22.02 10.27 -7.72
CA GLY A 253 20.86 11.16 -7.64
C GLY A 253 21.05 12.32 -8.62
N PRO A 254 20.02 12.78 -9.34
CA PRO A 254 20.11 14.08 -9.97
C PRO A 254 20.49 15.06 -8.85
N ASP A 255 21.25 16.08 -9.23
CA ASP A 255 21.49 17.24 -8.37
C ASP A 255 20.15 17.96 -8.21
N LEU A 256 19.32 17.41 -7.33
CA LEU A 256 18.02 17.95 -7.01
C LEU A 256 18.32 19.15 -6.14
N ARG A 257 18.25 20.36 -6.73
CA ARG A 257 18.19 21.60 -5.94
C ARG A 257 17.23 21.35 -4.78
N GLU A 258 17.72 21.55 -3.56
CA GLU A 258 16.86 21.46 -2.39
C GLU A 258 15.77 22.53 -2.55
N GLY A 259 14.55 22.06 -2.78
CA GLY A 259 13.37 22.90 -2.82
C GLY A 259 12.64 22.88 -1.47
N PRO A 260 11.72 23.83 -1.26
CA PRO A 260 10.89 23.87 -0.07
C PRO A 260 10.08 22.58 0.10
N LYS A 261 9.67 22.30 1.33
CA LYS A 261 8.89 21.12 1.69
C LYS A 261 7.44 21.51 1.89
N ILE A 262 6.53 20.83 1.20
CA ILE A 262 5.10 20.87 1.54
C ILE A 262 4.74 19.77 2.53
N THR A 263 3.90 20.11 3.50
CA THR A 263 3.31 19.16 4.43
C THR A 263 1.79 19.29 4.45
N ALA A 264 1.08 18.19 4.20
CA ALA A 264 -0.34 18.08 4.50
C ALA A 264 -0.52 17.61 5.95
N THR A 265 -1.30 18.36 6.74
CA THR A 265 -1.60 18.08 8.16
C THR A 265 -3.11 18.12 8.44
N GLY A 266 -3.49 17.81 9.69
CA GLY A 266 -4.89 17.77 10.11
C GLY A 266 -5.61 16.47 9.73
N ILE A 267 -4.85 15.43 9.37
CA ILE A 267 -5.40 14.14 8.94
C ILE A 267 -5.32 13.16 10.10
N ASN A 268 -6.47 12.78 10.64
CA ASN A 268 -6.56 11.76 11.68
C ASN A 268 -7.12 10.46 11.08
N ARG A 269 -6.29 9.42 11.00
CA ARG A 269 -6.72 8.12 10.42
C ARG A 269 -7.82 7.42 11.21
N ALA A 270 -8.02 7.75 12.49
CA ALA A 270 -9.13 7.20 13.27
C ALA A 270 -10.50 7.70 12.80
N ARG A 271 -10.53 8.89 12.18
CA ARG A 271 -11.74 9.49 11.61
C ARG A 271 -12.00 9.08 10.17
N ILE A 272 -11.17 8.20 9.61
CA ILE A 272 -11.27 7.74 8.22
C ILE A 272 -11.51 6.24 8.24
N ARG A 273 -12.61 5.83 7.63
CA ARG A 273 -12.99 4.43 7.55
C ARG A 273 -12.14 3.74 6.47
N GLY A 274 -11.34 2.77 6.87
CA GLY A 274 -10.55 1.94 5.95
C GLY A 274 -9.30 2.65 5.47
N SER A 275 -8.68 2.06 4.46
CA SER A 275 -7.50 2.62 3.80
C SER A 275 -7.86 3.84 2.96
N PHE A 276 -6.88 4.71 2.72
CA PHE A 276 -7.09 5.92 1.93
C PHE A 276 -5.80 6.43 1.30
N VAL A 277 -5.93 7.31 0.31
CA VAL A 277 -4.82 7.99 -0.34
C VAL A 277 -4.89 9.48 -0.03
N VAL A 278 -3.79 10.07 0.43
CA VAL A 278 -3.64 11.52 0.50
C VAL A 278 -2.96 11.99 -0.78
N SER A 279 -3.60 12.85 -1.55
CA SER A 279 -2.99 13.49 -2.72
C SER A 279 -2.68 14.95 -2.41
N THR A 280 -1.51 15.43 -2.85
CA THR A 280 -1.09 16.83 -2.68
C THR A 280 -0.94 17.48 -4.05
N TRP A 281 -1.44 18.70 -4.19
CA TRP A 281 -1.63 19.37 -5.47
C TRP A 281 -1.11 20.80 -5.44
N ALA A 282 -0.59 21.24 -6.58
CA ALA A 282 -0.36 22.65 -6.88
C ALA A 282 -1.47 23.15 -7.81
N LYS A 283 -2.09 24.29 -7.49
CA LYS A 283 -3.08 24.90 -8.37
C LYS A 283 -2.43 25.43 -9.64
N GLY A 284 -3.05 25.14 -10.77
CA GLY A 284 -2.67 25.73 -12.04
C GLY A 284 -2.93 27.24 -12.06
N LYS A 285 -2.07 28.01 -12.73
CA LYS A 285 -2.24 29.44 -12.97
C LYS A 285 -2.73 29.68 -14.39
N ASN A 286 -3.45 30.77 -14.63
CA ASN A 286 -3.83 31.23 -15.97
C ASN A 286 -4.60 30.21 -16.84
N GLY A 287 -5.38 29.33 -16.22
CA GLY A 287 -6.16 28.31 -16.92
C GLY A 287 -5.43 26.98 -17.18
N GLU A 288 -4.18 26.86 -16.73
CA GLU A 288 -3.47 25.57 -16.71
C GLU A 288 -4.13 24.61 -15.71
N PRO A 289 -4.05 23.28 -15.95
CA PRO A 289 -4.60 22.29 -15.02
C PRO A 289 -3.79 22.22 -13.72
N ASP A 290 -4.46 21.79 -12.66
CA ASP A 290 -3.79 21.48 -11.39
C ASP A 290 -2.81 20.31 -11.54
N ILE A 291 -1.68 20.41 -10.84
CA ILE A 291 -0.59 19.44 -10.93
C ILE A 291 -0.61 18.57 -9.68
N LEU A 292 -0.76 17.26 -9.87
CA LEU A 292 -0.57 16.28 -8.80
C LEU A 292 0.92 16.21 -8.46
N LEU A 293 1.26 16.61 -7.23
CA LEU A 293 2.65 16.63 -6.77
C LEU A 293 3.05 15.31 -6.14
N ASP A 294 2.17 14.71 -5.34
CA ASP A 294 2.48 13.55 -4.52
C ASP A 294 1.23 12.75 -4.15
N THR A 295 1.42 11.46 -3.93
CA THR A 295 0.41 10.59 -3.31
C THR A 295 1.04 9.84 -2.14
N LYS A 296 0.33 9.80 -1.02
CA LYS A 296 0.67 9.00 0.15
C LYS A 296 -0.43 7.99 0.42
N SER A 297 -0.09 6.73 0.23
CA SER A 297 -0.95 5.59 0.54
C SER A 297 -0.93 5.30 2.04
N VAL A 298 -2.10 5.28 2.65
CA VAL A 298 -2.29 4.90 4.05
C VAL A 298 -3.06 3.58 4.06
N LEU A 299 -2.31 2.48 4.21
CA LEU A 299 -2.89 1.18 4.47
C LEU A 299 -3.37 1.13 5.92
N SER A 300 -4.66 0.93 6.09
CA SER A 300 -5.36 1.10 7.35
C SER A 300 -6.33 -0.06 7.60
N ARG A 301 -7.26 0.18 8.51
CA ARG A 301 -8.34 -0.71 8.94
C ARG A 301 -9.65 0.08 8.90
N TRP A 302 -10.76 -0.58 8.63
CA TRP A 302 -12.11 0.00 8.63
C TRP A 302 -12.51 0.61 9.97
N ASN A 303 -12.06 0.07 11.09
CA ASN A 303 -12.31 0.66 12.41
C ASN A 303 -11.03 0.74 13.25
N VAL A 304 -10.33 1.86 13.11
CA VAL A 304 -9.14 2.17 13.91
C VAL A 304 -9.51 2.50 15.36
N GLU A 305 -10.65 3.17 15.61
CA GLU A 305 -11.13 3.58 16.95
C GLU A 305 -11.30 2.40 17.92
N SER A 306 -11.77 1.26 17.42
CA SER A 306 -11.97 0.04 18.23
C SER A 306 -10.69 -0.76 18.51
N CYS A 307 -9.55 -0.38 17.92
CA CYS A 307 -8.30 -1.14 18.01
C CYS A 307 -7.31 -0.46 18.97
N GLU A 308 -7.18 -1.00 20.18
CA GLU A 308 -6.40 -0.40 21.28
C GLU A 308 -4.93 -0.13 20.90
N ASN A 309 -4.27 -1.07 20.20
CA ASN A 309 -2.91 -0.89 19.72
C ASN A 309 -2.80 -0.01 18.45
N CYS A 310 -3.89 0.19 17.70
CA CYS A 310 -3.93 1.04 16.51
C CYS A 310 -4.17 2.53 16.82
N GLN A 311 -4.56 2.86 18.06
CA GLN A 311 -4.75 4.23 18.54
C GLN A 311 -3.44 5.01 18.71
N ASN A 312 -2.30 4.35 18.57
CA ASN A 312 -1.01 5.02 18.56
C ASN A 312 -0.74 5.63 17.18
N HIS A 313 -0.24 6.88 17.16
CA HIS A 313 0.17 7.60 15.94
C HIS A 313 -0.94 7.83 14.90
N LEU A 314 -2.08 8.37 15.35
CA LEU A 314 -3.25 8.64 14.51
C LEU A 314 -3.07 9.80 13.51
N ASP A 315 -2.15 10.72 13.82
CA ASP A 315 -1.85 11.88 12.99
C ASP A 315 -1.03 11.46 11.76
N VAL A 316 -1.66 11.56 10.59
CA VAL A 316 -1.05 11.33 9.30
C VAL A 316 -0.55 12.65 8.75
N LYS A 317 0.77 12.70 8.51
CA LYS A 317 1.39 13.80 7.76
C LYS A 317 1.84 13.29 6.41
N SER A 318 1.45 13.98 5.33
CA SER A 318 2.07 13.77 4.02
C SER A 318 3.16 14.80 3.82
N HIS A 319 4.32 14.38 3.33
CA HIS A 319 5.50 15.23 3.20
C HIS A 319 6.09 15.07 1.81
N ARG A 320 6.25 16.17 1.07
CA ARG A 320 6.89 16.15 -0.24
C ARG A 320 7.88 17.30 -0.34
N LYS A 321 9.11 17.00 -0.77
CA LYS A 321 10.04 18.04 -1.24
C LYS A 321 9.57 18.50 -2.62
N LEU A 322 9.44 19.81 -2.81
CA LEU A 322 9.05 20.45 -4.06
C LEU A 322 10.27 20.63 -4.96
N TYR A 323 10.79 19.53 -5.50
CA TYR A 323 11.93 19.59 -6.41
C TYR A 323 11.59 20.42 -7.65
N GLY A 324 12.45 21.37 -7.98
CA GLY A 324 12.26 22.27 -9.11
C GLY A 324 11.44 23.53 -8.79
N PHE A 325 10.94 23.69 -7.57
CA PHE A 325 10.40 24.97 -7.08
C PHE A 325 11.50 25.76 -6.38
N SER A 326 11.59 27.06 -6.67
CA SER A 326 12.22 28.03 -5.78
C SER A 326 11.33 28.33 -4.57
N ASP A 327 11.92 28.90 -3.50
CA ASP A 327 11.15 29.34 -2.34
C ASP A 327 10.09 30.40 -2.74
N GLU A 328 10.42 31.31 -3.67
CA GLU A 328 9.49 32.34 -4.16
C GLU A 328 8.31 31.72 -4.93
N GLU A 329 8.59 30.79 -5.85
CA GLU A 329 7.53 30.08 -6.60
C GLU A 329 6.64 29.27 -5.67
N ALA A 330 7.21 28.61 -4.66
CA ALA A 330 6.41 27.88 -3.68
C ALA A 330 5.52 28.84 -2.87
N LEU A 331 6.05 29.97 -2.39
CA LEU A 331 5.26 30.94 -1.63
C LEU A 331 4.14 31.60 -2.45
N ASP A 332 4.31 31.71 -3.77
CA ASP A 332 3.30 32.24 -4.70
C ASP A 332 2.37 31.15 -5.28
N THR A 333 2.51 29.89 -4.85
CA THR A 333 1.68 28.77 -5.35
C THR A 333 0.66 28.35 -4.30
N ASP A 334 -0.62 28.33 -4.71
CA ASP A 334 -1.68 27.75 -3.89
C ASP A 334 -1.59 26.22 -3.91
N PHE A 335 -1.36 25.62 -2.74
CA PHE A 335 -1.37 24.17 -2.61
C PHE A 335 -2.58 23.67 -1.83
N TYR A 336 -3.07 22.49 -2.19
CA TYR A 336 -4.13 21.81 -1.45
C TYR A 336 -3.89 20.31 -1.39
N ALA A 337 -4.60 19.63 -0.50
CA ALA A 337 -4.57 18.19 -0.38
C ALA A 337 -5.98 17.61 -0.34
N LEU A 338 -6.14 16.41 -0.88
CA LEU A 338 -7.39 15.66 -0.87
C LEU A 338 -7.17 14.29 -0.23
N ILE A 339 -8.22 13.76 0.39
CA ILE A 339 -8.28 12.39 0.90
C ILE A 339 -9.22 11.59 0.02
N HIS A 340 -8.69 10.55 -0.62
CA HIS A 340 -9.44 9.60 -1.43
C HIS A 340 -9.74 8.37 -0.60
N THR A 341 -11.02 8.19 -0.27
CA THR A 341 -11.51 7.00 0.47
C THR A 341 -12.33 6.10 -0.46
N ARG A 342 -12.75 4.94 0.05
CA ARG A 342 -13.67 4.06 -0.68
C ARG A 342 -15.03 4.69 -0.95
N ASP A 343 -15.50 5.54 -0.05
CA ASP A 343 -16.77 6.26 -0.18
C ASP A 343 -16.63 7.55 -1.00
N ASN A 344 -15.43 8.13 -1.05
CA ASN A 344 -15.13 9.36 -1.78
C ASN A 344 -13.87 9.20 -2.66
N PRO A 345 -13.93 8.37 -3.72
CA PRO A 345 -12.77 8.11 -4.57
C PRO A 345 -12.27 9.36 -5.32
N GLN A 346 -13.15 10.33 -5.58
CA GLN A 346 -12.81 11.63 -6.16
C GLN A 346 -11.97 12.53 -5.25
N GLY A 347 -11.93 12.24 -3.95
CA GLY A 347 -11.22 13.05 -2.96
C GLY A 347 -12.11 14.06 -2.24
N ILE A 348 -11.87 14.24 -0.95
CA ILE A 348 -12.48 15.30 -0.12
C ILE A 348 -11.38 16.15 0.52
N ASP A 349 -11.67 17.44 0.75
CA ASP A 349 -10.75 18.40 1.36
C ASP A 349 -11.00 18.62 2.86
N THR A 350 -12.00 17.92 3.42
CA THR A 350 -12.41 18.02 4.83
C THR A 350 -12.59 16.65 5.48
N ILE A 351 -12.31 16.56 6.78
CA ILE A 351 -12.64 15.40 7.65
C ILE A 351 -13.50 15.93 8.79
N GLU A 352 -14.73 15.41 8.95
CA GLU A 352 -15.68 15.88 9.97
C GLU A 352 -15.88 17.40 9.97
N GLY A 353 -15.84 18.03 8.79
CA GLY A 353 -15.96 19.49 8.61
C GLY A 353 -14.66 20.28 8.83
N ASN A 354 -13.57 19.65 9.27
CA ASN A 354 -12.27 20.29 9.41
C ASN A 354 -11.48 20.20 8.10
N LYS A 355 -11.02 21.33 7.58
CA LYS A 355 -10.26 21.39 6.33
C LYS A 355 -8.84 20.84 6.52
N ILE A 356 -8.37 20.05 5.56
CA ILE A 356 -6.99 19.60 5.47
C ILE A 356 -6.10 20.82 5.25
N GLN A 357 -5.02 20.93 6.03
CA GLN A 357 -4.09 22.06 5.94
C GLN A 357 -2.88 21.67 5.11
N THR A 358 -2.37 22.62 4.34
CA THR A 358 -1.12 22.51 3.58
C THR A 358 -0.18 23.60 4.05
N GLU A 359 1.00 23.21 4.52
CA GLU A 359 2.02 24.11 5.06
C GLU A 359 3.31 23.98 4.25
N ILE A 360 3.92 25.13 3.91
CA ILE A 360 5.22 25.18 3.26
C ILE A 360 6.29 25.44 4.33
N GLY A 361 7.27 24.55 4.43
CA GLY A 361 8.52 24.78 5.14
C GLY A 361 9.61 25.11 4.12
N THR A 362 10.11 26.34 4.13
CA THR A 362 11.27 26.72 3.33
C THR A 362 12.54 26.05 3.88
N ALA A 363 13.52 25.79 3.01
CA ALA A 363 14.82 25.32 3.47
C ALA A 363 15.52 26.46 4.23
N GLN A 364 15.83 26.26 5.51
CA GLN A 364 16.79 27.11 6.23
C GLN A 364 18.19 26.54 6.09
#